data_AF-A0A953TRZ0-F1
#
_entry.id   AF-A0A953TRZ0-F1
#
_cell.length_a   1.000
_cell.length_b   1.000
_cell.length_c   1.000
_cell.angle_alpha   90.00
_cell.angle_beta   90.00
_cell.angle_gamma   90.00
#
_symmetry.space_group_name_H-M   'P 1'
#
loop_
_entity.id
_entity.type
_entity.pdbx_description
1 polymer ?
#
loop_
_entity_poly.entity_id
_entity_poly.type
_entity_poly.pdbx_seq_one_letter_code
_entity_poly.pdbx_strand_id
1 'polypeptide(L)'
;MAATRTVYQSAQSLNSVPRPGILTLFGYGIQVRVDRGHLSIEDGIGPERYRYQLPRVGHGLRRLVVIGSDGMVSLAALKWMADQDVAFVMLDRDGAVLVTTGPVRASDARLRRAQALAGQSETAIRIARELIEKKLAGQEQVARHKLLATENADAIHRYRSELAEADTPESVRLIESRAASAYWAAWRTLSIMYPRKDESRVPEHWRSFGARISPLTGSPRLAVNPPNAILNYLYAVLESESRLAAAALGLDPGIGVLHVDTPYRDSLACDLMEPVRPQVDGYLIDWLTREPLKREWFFEQRDGNCRLMGSFAARLSETAPTWGRAVAPFAEWIAQSLRTPGRQPATRDQRIPTRLTQRRRSEGRGNELVLDTNPAPHPKNICHGCGTATLGGQHCPKCGREVSRIKLVEIAKVGRLAALSPESRKKHSETQRRHRAAQREWLSATKPDWLTEKAYVEAIQPRLASITISKISISLGVSESYAADIRAGRHRPHARHWAVRRGGACLAVGEARAMSFGLEVAAAAEAVARHEIPHLDGPDHLHRTLRNQRRRDDVVDQRLIDALDPELEDRVKRLLGPVPRLRILERLDAARQTDEVGDRLGR
;
A
#
# COMPACT_ATOMS: atom_id res chain seq x y z
N MET A 1 23.96 -33.73 -14.39
CA MET A 1 25.12 -32.81 -14.42
C MET A 1 24.81 -31.66 -15.38
N ALA A 2 24.70 -30.45 -14.85
CA ALA A 2 24.80 -29.17 -15.57
C ALA A 2 25.12 -28.08 -14.53
N ALA A 3 26.26 -28.28 -13.85
CA ALA A 3 26.87 -27.29 -12.99
C ALA A 3 27.86 -26.50 -13.85
N THR A 4 27.38 -25.45 -14.52
CA THR A 4 28.25 -24.52 -15.27
C THR A 4 27.63 -23.14 -15.30
N ARG A 5 27.57 -22.53 -14.12
CA ARG A 5 27.69 -21.08 -13.92
C ARG A 5 28.02 -20.87 -12.45
N THR A 6 29.28 -21.08 -12.12
CA THR A 6 29.88 -20.56 -10.88
C THR A 6 29.79 -19.04 -10.99
N VAL A 7 28.71 -18.47 -10.48
CA VAL A 7 28.51 -17.03 -10.49
C VAL A 7 29.48 -16.44 -9.45
N TYR A 8 30.68 -16.04 -9.89
CA TYR A 8 31.44 -15.03 -9.17
C TYR A 8 30.67 -13.72 -9.29
N GLN A 9 29.69 -13.51 -8.43
CA GLN A 9 29.13 -12.19 -8.18
C GLN A 9 30.21 -11.40 -7.45
N SER A 10 30.95 -10.55 -8.18
CA SER A 10 31.87 -9.58 -7.58
C SER A 10 31.10 -8.74 -6.57
N ALA A 11 31.57 -8.70 -5.32
CA ALA A 11 30.91 -7.93 -4.27
C ALA A 11 30.85 -6.45 -4.66
N GLN A 12 29.67 -5.85 -4.60
CA GLN A 12 29.54 -4.42 -4.82
C GLN A 12 30.13 -3.68 -3.61
N SER A 13 31.13 -2.84 -3.85
CA SER A 13 31.76 -2.03 -2.80
C SER A 13 30.93 -0.78 -2.56
N LEU A 14 30.45 -0.61 -1.33
CA LEU A 14 29.69 0.56 -0.89
C LEU A 14 30.43 1.26 0.25
N ASN A 15 30.63 2.56 0.13
CA ASN A 15 31.34 3.38 1.12
C ASN A 15 30.40 4.08 2.11
N SER A 16 29.09 3.88 2.00
CA SER A 16 28.09 4.57 2.81
C SER A 16 27.04 3.61 3.36
N VAL A 17 26.70 3.79 4.62
CA VAL A 17 25.60 3.07 5.30
C VAL A 17 24.25 3.67 4.87
N PRO A 18 23.17 2.87 4.79
CA PRO A 18 21.82 3.41 4.62
C PRO A 18 21.50 4.53 5.61
N ARG A 19 20.66 5.50 5.21
CA ARG A 19 20.28 6.67 6.04
C ARG A 19 19.87 6.35 7.49
N PRO A 20 19.17 5.24 7.80
CA PRO A 20 18.85 4.86 9.18
C PRO A 20 20.07 4.55 10.05
N GLY A 21 21.26 4.37 9.44
CA GLY A 21 22.48 3.95 10.13
C GLY A 21 22.46 2.47 10.50
N ILE A 22 21.68 1.65 9.80
CA ILE A 22 21.53 0.22 10.09
C ILE A 22 22.10 -0.57 8.92
N LEU A 23 22.93 -1.54 9.26
CA LEU A 23 23.38 -2.55 8.32
C LEU A 23 22.96 -3.92 8.84
N THR A 24 22.26 -4.68 8.00
CA THR A 24 21.86 -6.05 8.32
C THR A 24 22.59 -7.02 7.40
N LEU A 25 23.27 -8.00 8.00
CA LEU A 25 24.01 -9.05 7.31
C LEU A 25 23.27 -10.38 7.44
N PHE A 26 23.22 -11.16 6.37
CA PHE A 26 22.57 -12.47 6.34
C PHE A 26 23.22 -13.38 5.31
N GLY A 27 22.91 -14.68 5.36
CA GLY A 27 23.48 -15.68 4.45
C GLY A 27 24.55 -16.52 5.12
N TYR A 28 25.50 -17.03 4.34
CA TYR A 28 26.60 -17.88 4.82
C TYR A 28 27.95 -17.19 4.67
N GLY A 29 28.83 -17.33 5.66
CA GLY A 29 30.21 -16.82 5.56
C GLY A 29 30.32 -15.31 5.71
N ILE A 30 29.47 -14.72 6.56
CA ILE A 30 29.53 -13.29 6.91
C ILE A 30 30.91 -12.97 7.47
N GLN A 31 31.52 -11.85 7.11
CA GLN A 31 32.80 -11.41 7.68
C GLN A 31 32.75 -9.98 8.17
N VAL A 32 33.08 -9.76 9.43
CA VAL A 32 33.21 -8.44 10.04
C VAL A 32 34.60 -8.32 10.66
N ARG A 33 35.46 -7.51 10.06
CA ARG A 33 36.86 -7.36 10.47
C ARG A 33 37.34 -5.92 10.41
N VAL A 34 38.42 -5.62 11.10
CA VAL A 34 39.12 -4.34 10.94
C VAL A 34 40.27 -4.52 9.97
N ASP A 35 40.33 -3.67 8.94
CA ASP A 35 41.41 -3.63 7.97
C ASP A 35 41.92 -2.19 7.87
N ARG A 36 43.21 -1.98 8.17
CA ARG A 36 43.87 -0.66 8.17
C ARG A 36 43.03 0.42 8.88
N GLY A 37 42.51 0.10 10.07
CA GLY A 37 41.71 1.01 10.90
C GLY A 37 40.25 1.23 10.44
N HIS A 38 39.85 0.67 9.30
CA HIS A 38 38.49 0.70 8.79
C HIS A 38 37.73 -0.55 9.20
N LEU A 39 36.43 -0.43 9.43
CA LEU A 39 35.55 -1.58 9.61
C LEU A 39 35.18 -2.14 8.24
N SER A 40 35.74 -3.30 7.89
CA SER A 40 35.42 -4.06 6.68
C SER A 40 34.30 -5.05 6.99
N ILE A 41 33.20 -4.94 6.24
CA ILE A 41 32.02 -5.78 6.39
C ILE A 41 31.73 -6.45 5.06
N GLU A 42 31.62 -7.77 5.06
CA GLU A 42 31.21 -8.55 3.91
C GLU A 42 29.93 -9.31 4.27
N ASP A 43 28.90 -9.10 3.45
CA ASP A 43 27.65 -9.83 3.58
C ASP A 43 27.85 -11.31 3.23
N GLY A 44 26.94 -12.15 3.72
CA GLY A 44 26.98 -13.58 3.45
C GLY A 44 26.73 -13.88 1.98
N ILE A 45 27.01 -15.12 1.58
CA ILE A 45 26.69 -15.62 0.25
C ILE A 45 25.16 -15.60 0.09
N GLY A 46 24.69 -14.79 -0.86
CA GLY A 46 23.29 -14.58 -1.18
C GLY A 46 23.11 -14.15 -2.64
N PRO A 47 21.90 -13.74 -3.05
CA PRO A 47 21.64 -13.28 -4.42
C PRO A 47 22.37 -11.99 -4.78
N GLU A 48 22.69 -11.18 -3.77
CA GLU A 48 23.48 -9.97 -3.83
C GLU A 48 24.52 -10.07 -2.71
N ARG A 49 25.78 -9.70 -2.99
CA ARG A 49 26.85 -9.66 -2.00
C ARG A 49 27.41 -8.24 -1.93
N TYR A 50 27.34 -7.66 -0.74
CA TYR A 50 27.84 -6.31 -0.50
C TYR A 50 29.11 -6.36 0.34
N ARG A 51 30.03 -5.44 0.02
CA ARG A 51 31.21 -5.17 0.83
C ARG A 51 31.23 -3.71 1.23
N TYR A 52 31.31 -3.46 2.54
CA TYR A 52 31.41 -2.12 3.09
C TYR A 52 32.79 -1.93 3.70
N GLN A 53 33.36 -0.74 3.49
CA GLN A 53 34.57 -0.30 4.16
C GLN A 53 34.30 1.03 4.84
N LEU A 54 34.12 1.00 6.16
CA LEU A 54 33.66 2.15 6.92
C LEU A 54 34.83 2.81 7.66
N PRO A 55 35.09 4.12 7.42
CA PRO A 55 36.05 4.87 8.21
C PRO A 55 35.52 5.11 9.64
N ARG A 56 36.40 5.48 10.58
CA ARG A 56 35.99 5.83 11.95
C ARG A 56 35.10 7.08 12.03
N VAL A 57 35.21 8.00 11.09
CA VAL A 57 34.45 9.27 11.13
C VAL A 57 33.50 9.34 9.94
N GLY A 58 32.28 9.83 10.16
CA GLY A 58 31.32 10.09 9.08
C GLY A 58 30.67 8.86 8.46
N HIS A 59 30.90 7.65 8.99
CA HIS A 59 30.32 6.40 8.47
C HIS A 59 28.81 6.27 8.72
N GLY A 60 28.26 6.93 9.75
CA GLY A 60 26.82 6.94 10.05
C GLY A 60 26.23 5.62 10.56
N LEU A 61 27.04 4.57 10.72
CA LEU A 61 26.62 3.29 11.33
C LEU A 61 26.23 3.51 12.79
N ARG A 62 25.07 2.98 13.16
CA ARG A 62 24.50 3.01 14.51
C ARG A 62 24.16 1.62 15.01
N ARG A 63 23.75 0.72 14.12
CA ARG A 63 23.48 -0.70 14.43
C ARG A 63 24.04 -1.60 13.34
N LEU A 64 24.71 -2.66 13.76
CA LEU A 64 25.02 -3.81 12.93
C LEU A 64 24.16 -4.99 13.40
N VAL A 65 23.27 -5.46 12.54
CA VAL A 65 22.41 -6.61 12.79
C VAL A 65 22.94 -7.79 11.98
N VAL A 66 23.18 -8.93 12.62
CA VAL A 66 23.60 -10.17 11.96
C VAL A 66 22.51 -11.20 12.15
N ILE A 67 22.04 -11.80 11.05
CA ILE A 67 21.02 -12.86 11.08
C ILE A 67 21.67 -14.19 10.73
N GLY A 68 21.63 -15.12 11.68
CA GLY A 68 22.23 -16.45 11.60
C GLY A 68 23.58 -16.54 12.29
N SER A 69 24.14 -17.75 12.30
CA SER A 69 25.37 -18.12 13.01
C SER A 69 26.58 -18.36 12.10
N ASP A 70 26.40 -18.26 10.79
CA ASP A 70 27.42 -18.62 9.80
C ASP A 70 28.31 -17.43 9.43
N GLY A 71 29.45 -17.28 10.10
CA GLY A 71 30.42 -16.24 9.76
C GLY A 71 31.50 -16.01 10.82
N MET A 72 32.19 -14.89 10.71
CA MET A 72 33.17 -14.45 11.69
C MET A 72 33.05 -12.95 11.99
N VAL A 73 33.18 -12.60 13.26
CA VAL A 73 33.36 -11.24 13.74
C VAL A 73 34.67 -11.19 14.51
N SER A 74 35.64 -10.42 14.04
CA SER A 74 36.93 -10.30 14.73
C SER A 74 36.78 -9.51 16.04
N LEU A 75 37.60 -9.80 17.05
CA LEU A 75 37.66 -9.03 18.29
C LEU A 75 37.97 -7.54 18.03
N ALA A 76 38.82 -7.26 17.04
CA ALA A 76 39.12 -5.89 16.61
C ALA A 76 37.87 -5.16 16.12
N ALA A 77 36.96 -5.86 15.41
CA ALA A 77 35.70 -5.29 14.96
C ALA A 77 34.73 -5.01 16.12
N LEU A 78 34.62 -5.92 17.09
CA LEU A 78 33.82 -5.69 18.31
C LEU A 78 34.34 -4.48 19.08
N LYS A 79 35.67 -4.38 19.27
CA LYS A 79 36.30 -3.20 19.88
C LYS A 79 36.03 -1.94 19.07
N TRP A 80 36.19 -1.98 17.75
CA TRP A 80 35.94 -0.83 16.88
C TRP A 80 34.50 -0.34 17.03
N MET A 81 33.52 -1.24 17.02
CA MET A 81 32.11 -0.88 17.20
C MET A 81 31.85 -0.28 18.58
N ALA A 82 32.41 -0.86 19.64
CA ALA A 82 32.30 -0.32 20.99
C ALA A 82 32.92 1.09 21.11
N ASP A 83 34.11 1.30 20.54
CA ASP A 83 34.80 2.60 20.53
C ASP A 83 34.00 3.68 19.76
N GLN A 84 33.09 3.30 18.87
CA GLN A 84 32.26 4.20 18.05
C GLN A 84 30.79 4.26 18.49
N ASP A 85 30.45 3.74 19.67
CA ASP A 85 29.08 3.65 20.20
C ASP A 85 28.10 2.92 19.22
N VAL A 86 28.61 1.99 18.41
CA VAL A 86 27.81 1.16 17.48
C VAL A 86 27.30 -0.08 18.22
N ALA A 87 25.98 -0.32 18.15
CA ALA A 87 25.40 -1.54 18.69
C ALA A 87 25.56 -2.72 17.71
N PHE A 88 25.91 -3.88 18.25
CA PHE A 88 25.92 -5.16 17.55
C PHE A 88 24.80 -6.05 18.08
N VAL A 89 23.94 -6.49 17.18
CA VAL A 89 22.82 -7.37 17.46
C VAL A 89 22.96 -8.62 16.59
N MET A 90 22.89 -9.79 17.21
CA MET A 90 22.87 -11.07 16.52
C MET A 90 21.52 -11.75 16.78
N LEU A 91 20.79 -11.99 15.70
CA LEU A 91 19.55 -12.75 15.70
C LEU A 91 19.81 -14.12 15.11
N ASP A 92 19.21 -15.16 15.67
CA ASP A 92 19.19 -16.47 15.02
C ASP A 92 18.28 -16.43 13.78
N ARG A 93 18.41 -17.43 12.90
CA ARG A 93 17.53 -17.62 11.72
C ARG A 93 16.07 -17.77 12.14
N ASP A 94 15.85 -18.23 13.37
CA ASP A 94 14.52 -18.38 13.96
C ASP A 94 13.95 -17.09 14.58
N GLY A 95 14.73 -15.99 14.57
CA GLY A 95 14.34 -14.68 15.09
C GLY A 95 14.64 -14.49 16.58
N ALA A 96 15.25 -15.47 17.25
CA ALA A 96 15.68 -15.34 18.64
C ALA A 96 16.85 -14.34 18.76
N VAL A 97 16.82 -13.47 19.76
CA VAL A 97 17.92 -12.54 20.04
C VAL A 97 19.04 -13.25 20.80
N LEU A 98 20.16 -13.52 20.14
CA LEU A 98 21.29 -14.28 20.70
C LEU A 98 22.30 -13.38 21.42
N VAL A 99 22.68 -12.27 20.78
CA VAL A 99 23.67 -11.33 21.32
C VAL A 99 23.16 -9.92 21.11
N THR A 100 23.15 -9.12 22.15
CA THR A 100 22.94 -7.68 22.06
C THR A 100 24.03 -7.00 22.86
N THR A 101 24.92 -6.29 22.17
CA THR A 101 25.94 -5.46 22.78
C THR A 101 25.93 -4.08 22.14
N GLY A 102 26.28 -3.06 22.90
CA GLY A 102 26.25 -1.69 22.42
C GLY A 102 26.93 -0.76 23.40
N PRO A 103 26.69 0.55 23.30
CA PRO A 103 27.27 1.52 24.22
C PRO A 103 26.79 1.27 25.66
N VAL A 104 27.55 0.49 26.41
CA VAL A 104 27.36 0.27 27.85
C VAL A 104 28.09 1.39 28.58
N ARG A 105 27.39 2.08 29.48
CA ARG A 105 28.01 3.13 30.32
C ARG A 105 28.20 2.63 31.74
N ALA A 106 29.01 3.37 32.50
CA ALA A 106 29.33 3.04 33.89
C ALA A 106 28.06 2.69 34.66
N SER A 107 27.98 1.43 35.09
CA SER A 107 26.85 0.91 35.86
C SER A 107 26.89 1.48 37.26
N ASP A 108 25.86 2.23 37.65
CA ASP A 108 25.67 2.63 39.04
C ASP A 108 25.14 1.42 39.82
N ALA A 109 26.00 0.83 40.66
CA ALA A 109 25.63 -0.33 41.48
C ALA A 109 24.44 -0.05 42.41
N ARG A 110 24.18 1.23 42.78
CA ARG A 110 23.02 1.59 43.60
C ARG A 110 21.72 1.40 42.84
N LEU A 111 21.70 1.75 41.55
CA LEU A 111 20.53 1.55 40.69
C LEU A 111 20.22 0.06 40.51
N ARG A 112 21.23 -0.78 40.23
CA ARG A 112 21.01 -2.23 40.09
C ARG A 112 20.56 -2.88 41.39
N ARG A 113 21.09 -2.46 42.54
CA ARG A 113 20.58 -2.93 43.85
C ARG A 113 19.13 -2.51 44.07
N ALA A 114 18.79 -1.27 43.76
CA ALA A 114 17.41 -0.79 43.87
C ALA A 114 16.47 -1.59 42.96
N GLN A 115 16.90 -1.90 41.73
CA GLN A 115 16.15 -2.76 40.80
C GLN A 115 15.93 -4.17 41.36
N ALA A 116 16.99 -4.83 41.85
CA ALA A 116 16.90 -6.17 42.43
C ALA A 116 15.99 -6.24 43.67
N LEU A 117 15.95 -5.17 44.47
CA LEU A 117 15.09 -5.08 45.65
C LEU A 117 13.66 -4.63 45.34
N ALA A 118 13.36 -4.21 44.11
CA ALA A 118 12.07 -3.62 43.77
C ALA A 118 10.95 -4.63 43.57
N GLY A 119 11.21 -5.92 43.35
CA GLY A 119 10.27 -6.89 42.77
C GLY A 119 8.81 -6.84 43.29
N GLN A 120 8.60 -6.77 44.61
CA GLN A 120 7.25 -6.66 45.22
C GLN A 120 6.99 -5.31 45.90
N SER A 121 7.83 -4.31 45.62
CA SER A 121 7.64 -2.97 46.15
C SER A 121 6.44 -2.28 45.50
N GLU A 122 5.84 -1.32 46.20
CA GLU A 122 4.84 -0.41 45.65
C GLU A 122 5.35 0.28 44.36
N THR A 123 6.67 0.54 44.29
CA THR A 123 7.30 1.12 43.10
C THR A 123 7.23 0.18 41.90
N ALA A 124 7.48 -1.12 42.06
CA ALA A 124 7.39 -2.07 40.95
C ALA A 124 5.95 -2.27 40.48
N ILE A 125 4.98 -2.36 41.40
CA ILE A 125 3.55 -2.45 41.05
C ILE A 125 3.11 -1.19 40.29
N ARG A 126 3.51 0.00 40.76
CA ARG A 126 3.25 1.26 40.04
C ARG A 126 3.85 1.26 38.64
N ILE A 127 5.10 0.79 38.50
CA ILE A 127 5.76 0.68 37.19
C ILE A 127 4.98 -0.27 36.27
N ALA A 128 4.69 -1.48 36.76
CA ALA A 128 3.96 -2.50 36.01
C ALA A 128 2.60 -1.99 35.51
N ARG A 129 1.83 -1.33 36.39
CA ARG A 129 0.55 -0.72 36.04
C ARG A 129 0.67 0.34 34.95
N GLU A 130 1.63 1.24 35.05
CA GLU A 130 1.80 2.29 34.03
C GLU A 130 2.18 1.68 32.67
N LEU A 131 3.08 0.69 32.64
CA LEU A 131 3.48 0.02 31.39
C LEU A 131 2.30 -0.70 30.72
N ILE A 132 1.50 -1.42 31.51
CA ILE A 132 0.31 -2.11 31.00
C ILE A 132 -0.81 -1.13 30.64
N GLU A 133 -0.99 -0.05 31.38
CA GLU A 133 -1.94 1.02 31.03
C GLU A 133 -1.65 1.53 29.62
N LYS A 134 -0.38 1.88 29.36
CA LYS A 134 0.06 2.39 28.06
C LYS A 134 -0.10 1.35 26.95
N LYS A 135 0.20 0.07 27.23
CA LYS A 135 -0.08 -1.04 26.32
C LYS A 135 -1.57 -1.10 25.95
N LEU A 136 -2.45 -1.16 26.96
CA LEU A 136 -3.89 -1.31 26.74
C LEU A 136 -4.50 -0.10 26.07
N ALA A 137 -4.05 1.11 26.42
CA ALA A 137 -4.47 2.34 25.75
C ALA A 137 -4.09 2.35 24.26
N GLY A 138 -2.86 1.93 23.93
CA GLY A 138 -2.44 1.79 22.53
C GLY A 138 -3.23 0.70 21.80
N GLN A 139 -3.45 -0.46 22.43
CA GLN A 139 -4.23 -1.56 21.84
C GLN A 139 -5.69 -1.17 21.60
N GLU A 140 -6.30 -0.44 22.52
CA GLU A 140 -7.65 0.13 22.36
C GLU A 140 -7.71 1.03 21.12
N GLN A 141 -6.76 1.97 20.98
CA GLN A 141 -6.72 2.88 19.83
C GLN A 141 -6.54 2.14 18.51
N VAL A 142 -5.65 1.14 18.48
CA VAL A 142 -5.43 0.30 17.28
C VAL A 142 -6.69 -0.49 16.92
N ALA A 143 -7.34 -1.13 17.90
CA ALA A 143 -8.58 -1.87 17.70
C ALA A 143 -9.69 -0.95 17.17
N ARG A 144 -9.86 0.23 17.78
CA ARG A 144 -10.92 1.18 17.43
C ARG A 144 -10.73 1.83 16.07
N HIS A 145 -9.52 2.34 15.78
CA HIS A 145 -9.29 3.23 14.65
C HIS A 145 -8.64 2.56 13.44
N LYS A 146 -7.87 1.48 13.64
CA LYS A 146 -7.18 0.78 12.54
C LYS A 146 -7.90 -0.50 12.13
N LEU A 147 -8.35 -1.30 13.10
CA LEU A 147 -9.11 -2.54 12.84
C LEU A 147 -10.62 -2.32 12.74
N LEU A 148 -11.12 -1.15 13.18
CA LEU A 148 -12.55 -0.82 13.23
C LEU A 148 -13.37 -1.82 14.07
N ALA A 149 -12.74 -2.43 15.07
CA ALA A 149 -13.31 -3.43 15.97
C ALA A 149 -13.77 -2.78 17.29
N THR A 150 -14.86 -2.02 17.23
CA THR A 150 -15.38 -1.23 18.35
C THR A 150 -15.68 -2.09 19.58
N GLU A 151 -16.31 -3.26 19.41
CA GLU A 151 -16.64 -4.15 20.53
C GLU A 151 -15.39 -4.66 21.28
N ASN A 152 -14.34 -5.04 20.54
CA ASN A 152 -13.06 -5.44 21.13
C ASN A 152 -12.37 -4.27 21.82
N ALA A 153 -12.43 -3.07 21.23
CA ALA A 153 -11.89 -1.86 21.84
C ALA A 153 -12.61 -1.51 23.15
N ASP A 154 -13.94 -1.63 23.20
CA ASP A 154 -14.73 -1.39 24.41
C ASP A 154 -14.45 -2.46 25.49
N ALA A 155 -14.20 -3.72 25.10
CA ALA A 155 -13.74 -4.74 26.03
C ALA A 155 -12.36 -4.42 26.62
N ILE A 156 -11.40 -4.00 25.79
CA ILE A 156 -10.06 -3.57 26.26
C ILE A 156 -10.17 -2.36 27.19
N HIS A 157 -11.03 -1.38 26.85
CA HIS A 157 -11.29 -0.21 27.68
C HIS A 157 -11.77 -0.60 29.09
N ARG A 158 -12.73 -1.53 29.18
CA ARG A 158 -13.23 -2.04 30.47
C ARG A 158 -12.10 -2.64 31.32
N TYR A 159 -11.30 -3.54 30.74
CA TYR A 159 -10.15 -4.13 31.45
C TYR A 159 -9.10 -3.08 31.82
N ARG A 160 -8.86 -2.07 30.99
CA ARG A 160 -7.95 -0.96 31.32
C ARG A 160 -8.44 -0.18 32.54
N SER A 161 -9.74 0.05 32.66
CA SER A 161 -10.32 0.76 33.82
C SER A 161 -10.17 -0.02 35.12
N GLU A 162 -10.15 -1.37 35.08
CA GLU A 162 -9.89 -2.22 36.25
C GLU A 162 -8.43 -2.13 36.75
N LEU A 163 -7.50 -1.72 35.89
CA LEU A 163 -6.06 -1.66 36.23
C LEU A 163 -5.74 -0.62 37.32
N ALA A 164 -6.62 0.35 37.54
CA ALA A 164 -6.47 1.36 38.59
C ALA A 164 -6.52 0.76 40.01
N GLU A 165 -7.26 -0.32 40.18
CA GLU A 165 -7.48 -1.00 41.47
C GLU A 165 -6.56 -2.22 41.65
N ALA A 166 -5.75 -2.55 40.64
CA ALA A 166 -4.78 -3.64 40.72
C ALA A 166 -3.65 -3.29 41.71
N ASP A 167 -3.48 -4.10 42.75
CA ASP A 167 -2.50 -3.93 43.83
C ASP A 167 -1.43 -5.03 43.86
N THR A 168 -1.59 -6.08 43.06
CA THR A 168 -0.68 -7.23 42.96
C THR A 168 -0.18 -7.44 41.53
N PRO A 169 1.07 -7.90 41.32
CA PRO A 169 1.56 -8.27 40.00
C PRO A 169 0.66 -9.29 39.28
N GLU A 170 0.06 -10.23 40.02
CA GLU A 170 -0.85 -11.26 39.51
C GLU A 170 -2.13 -10.66 38.94
N SER A 171 -2.73 -9.69 39.63
CA SER A 171 -3.93 -8.99 39.14
C SER A 171 -3.65 -8.21 37.85
N VAL A 172 -2.49 -7.53 37.77
CA VAL A 172 -2.05 -6.82 36.56
C VAL A 172 -1.90 -7.79 35.38
N ARG A 173 -1.28 -8.96 35.58
CA ARG A 173 -1.14 -9.99 34.52
C ARG A 173 -2.47 -10.59 34.10
N LEU A 174 -3.41 -10.80 35.02
CA LEU A 174 -4.74 -11.33 34.70
C LEU A 174 -5.53 -10.36 33.81
N ILE A 175 -5.51 -9.07 34.15
CA ILE A 175 -6.13 -7.99 33.37
C ILE A 175 -5.48 -7.91 31.98
N GLU A 176 -4.15 -7.92 31.92
CA GLU A 176 -3.38 -7.91 30.67
C GLU A 176 -3.77 -9.08 29.76
N SER A 177 -3.85 -10.30 30.30
CA SER A 177 -4.17 -11.51 29.54
C SER A 177 -5.59 -11.48 28.95
N ARG A 178 -6.57 -11.01 29.73
CA ARG A 178 -7.96 -10.82 29.26
C ARG A 178 -8.03 -9.79 28.15
N ALA A 179 -7.37 -8.65 28.33
CA ALA A 179 -7.33 -7.60 27.32
C ALA A 179 -6.58 -8.05 26.05
N ALA A 180 -5.48 -8.78 26.19
CA ALA A 180 -4.74 -9.34 25.05
C ALA A 180 -5.59 -10.33 24.26
N SER A 181 -6.40 -11.15 24.93
CA SER A 181 -7.34 -12.07 24.27
C SER A 181 -8.38 -11.31 23.43
N ALA A 182 -8.97 -10.24 23.98
CA ALA A 182 -9.89 -9.37 23.25
C ALA A 182 -9.18 -8.66 22.08
N TYR A 183 -7.95 -8.20 22.28
CA TYR A 183 -7.16 -7.54 21.25
C TYR A 183 -6.86 -8.46 20.07
N TRP A 184 -6.28 -9.64 20.30
CA TRP A 184 -5.93 -10.57 19.22
C TRP A 184 -7.15 -11.17 18.53
N ALA A 185 -8.30 -11.25 19.19
CA ALA A 185 -9.56 -11.60 18.54
C ALA A 185 -9.95 -10.59 17.43
N ALA A 186 -9.66 -9.30 17.62
CA ALA A 186 -9.94 -8.26 16.63
C ALA A 186 -9.16 -8.42 15.31
N TRP A 187 -8.02 -9.12 15.35
CA TRP A 187 -7.19 -9.35 14.16
C TRP A 187 -7.69 -10.51 13.29
N ARG A 188 -8.54 -11.38 13.81
CA ARG A 188 -8.75 -12.73 13.25
C ARG A 188 -9.21 -12.73 11.80
N THR A 189 -10.04 -11.76 11.42
CA THR A 189 -10.63 -11.62 10.10
C THR A 189 -9.84 -10.70 9.17
N LEU A 190 -8.69 -10.18 9.61
CA LEU A 190 -7.86 -9.29 8.80
C LEU A 190 -7.37 -10.02 7.54
N SER A 191 -7.83 -9.55 6.38
CA SER A 191 -7.46 -10.10 5.08
C SER A 191 -6.10 -9.56 4.63
N ILE A 192 -5.29 -10.43 4.02
CA ILE A 192 -3.94 -10.12 3.57
C ILE A 192 -3.92 -10.06 2.05
N MET A 193 -3.57 -8.90 1.51
CA MET A 193 -3.49 -8.67 0.08
C MET A 193 -2.17 -9.17 -0.49
N TYR A 194 -2.23 -9.76 -1.68
CA TYR A 194 -1.07 -10.13 -2.49
C TYR A 194 -1.25 -9.60 -3.91
N PRO A 195 -0.18 -9.36 -4.68
CA PRO A 195 -0.31 -9.03 -6.08
C PRO A 195 -0.98 -10.16 -6.87
N ARG A 196 -1.80 -9.84 -7.87
CA ARG A 196 -2.49 -10.82 -8.72
C ARG A 196 -1.55 -11.89 -9.29
N LYS A 197 -0.33 -11.52 -9.66
CA LYS A 197 0.68 -12.47 -10.16
C LYS A 197 1.10 -13.55 -9.15
N ASP A 198 0.96 -13.27 -7.86
CA ASP A 198 1.41 -14.12 -6.76
C ASP A 198 0.25 -14.92 -6.15
N GLU A 199 -1.01 -14.54 -6.40
CA GLU A 199 -2.20 -15.14 -5.80
C GLU A 199 -2.27 -16.67 -5.94
N SER A 200 -1.83 -17.23 -7.07
CA SER A 200 -1.83 -18.69 -7.31
C SER A 200 -0.75 -19.44 -6.53
N ARG A 201 0.28 -18.75 -6.04
CA ARG A 201 1.42 -19.32 -5.30
C ARG A 201 1.32 -19.11 -3.79
N VAL A 202 0.30 -18.38 -3.35
CA VAL A 202 0.07 -18.06 -1.93
C VAL A 202 -0.80 -19.16 -1.31
N PRO A 203 -0.33 -19.84 -0.24
CA PRO A 203 -1.14 -20.79 0.51
C PRO A 203 -2.41 -20.14 1.05
N GLU A 204 -3.50 -20.90 1.12
CA GLU A 204 -4.80 -20.36 1.56
C GLU A 204 -4.74 -19.78 2.98
N HIS A 205 -4.02 -20.45 3.88
CA HIS A 205 -3.86 -20.02 5.27
C HIS A 205 -3.00 -18.73 5.44
N TRP A 206 -2.40 -18.20 4.36
CA TRP A 206 -1.69 -16.91 4.35
C TRP A 206 -2.57 -15.72 3.95
N ARG A 207 -3.80 -15.97 3.49
CA ARG A 207 -4.73 -14.93 3.02
C ARG A 207 -5.44 -14.18 4.14
N SER A 208 -5.33 -14.68 5.38
CA SER A 208 -5.87 -14.04 6.58
C SER A 208 -4.88 -14.11 7.73
N PHE A 209 -5.04 -13.22 8.71
CA PHE A 209 -4.21 -13.23 9.91
C PHE A 209 -4.46 -14.44 10.81
N GLY A 210 -5.73 -14.82 11.04
CA GLY A 210 -6.07 -15.94 11.92
C GLY A 210 -5.78 -15.64 13.39
N ALA A 211 -4.93 -16.45 14.04
CA ALA A 211 -4.60 -16.26 15.45
C ALA A 211 -3.14 -15.84 15.64
N ARG A 212 -2.87 -15.13 16.74
CA ARG A 212 -1.49 -14.85 17.17
C ARG A 212 -0.76 -16.09 17.67
N ILE A 213 -1.52 -17.11 18.08
CA ILE A 213 -1.01 -18.38 18.59
C ILE A 213 -0.78 -19.35 17.42
N SER A 214 0.38 -20.01 17.44
CA SER A 214 0.70 -21.05 16.47
C SER A 214 -0.02 -22.37 16.78
N PRO A 215 -0.68 -23.01 15.80
CA PRO A 215 -1.18 -24.37 15.97
C PRO A 215 -0.06 -25.41 16.14
N LEU A 216 1.19 -25.08 15.76
CA LEU A 216 2.33 -26.00 15.86
C LEU A 216 2.81 -26.21 17.29
N THR A 217 2.69 -25.17 18.13
CA THR A 217 3.29 -25.16 19.49
C THR A 217 2.37 -24.63 20.58
N GLY A 218 1.20 -24.08 20.23
CA GLY A 218 0.37 -23.33 21.19
C GLY A 218 1.01 -22.00 21.64
N SER A 219 2.10 -21.58 20.99
CA SER A 219 2.87 -20.38 21.33
C SER A 219 2.95 -19.43 20.12
N PRO A 220 3.08 -18.10 20.32
CA PRO A 220 3.28 -17.16 19.21
C PRO A 220 4.64 -17.27 18.49
N ARG A 221 5.57 -18.10 18.99
CA ARG A 221 6.97 -18.15 18.52
C ARG A 221 7.14 -18.73 17.11
N LEU A 222 6.38 -19.76 16.74
CA LEU A 222 6.44 -20.35 15.39
C LEU A 222 5.33 -19.77 14.52
N ALA A 223 5.66 -18.84 13.65
CA ALA A 223 4.67 -18.23 12.77
C ALA A 223 4.17 -19.23 11.75
N VAL A 224 2.85 -19.29 11.52
CA VAL A 224 2.27 -20.10 10.44
C VAL A 224 1.80 -19.25 9.26
N ASN A 225 1.97 -17.94 9.34
CA ASN A 225 1.63 -17.03 8.26
C ASN A 225 2.53 -15.78 8.25
N PRO A 226 2.55 -15.03 7.13
CA PRO A 226 3.41 -13.88 6.95
C PRO A 226 3.24 -12.76 7.98
N PRO A 227 2.01 -12.35 8.38
CA PRO A 227 1.85 -11.34 9.42
C PRO A 227 2.49 -11.72 10.76
N ASN A 228 2.30 -12.97 11.21
CA ASN A 228 2.93 -13.46 12.44
C ASN A 228 4.46 -13.50 12.32
N ALA A 229 5.00 -13.87 11.15
CA ALA A 229 6.44 -13.87 10.92
C ALA A 229 7.03 -12.45 10.99
N ILE A 230 6.32 -11.47 10.42
CA ILE A 230 6.70 -10.04 10.52
C ILE A 230 6.66 -9.58 11.97
N LEU A 231 5.58 -9.85 12.71
CA LEU A 231 5.45 -9.44 14.12
C LEU A 231 6.54 -10.06 14.98
N ASN A 232 6.84 -11.36 14.82
CA ASN A 232 7.90 -12.02 15.56
C ASN A 232 9.26 -11.32 15.34
N TYR A 233 9.57 -11.00 14.09
CA TYR A 233 10.81 -10.31 13.77
C TYR A 233 10.84 -8.87 14.28
N LEU A 234 9.77 -8.09 14.09
CA LEU A 234 9.70 -6.72 14.60
C LEU A 234 9.76 -6.67 16.13
N TYR A 235 9.18 -7.65 16.81
CA TYR A 235 9.32 -7.79 18.26
C TYR A 235 10.74 -8.19 18.67
N ALA A 236 11.47 -9.00 17.90
CA ALA A 236 12.88 -9.27 18.18
C ALA A 236 13.76 -8.02 18.01
N VAL A 237 13.45 -7.18 17.02
CA VAL A 237 14.10 -5.86 16.85
C VAL A 237 13.77 -4.94 18.02
N LEU A 238 12.49 -4.87 18.42
CA LEU A 238 12.05 -4.08 19.58
C LEU A 238 12.71 -4.57 20.88
N GLU A 239 12.78 -5.89 21.08
CA GLU A 239 13.47 -6.49 22.23
C GLU A 239 14.94 -6.09 22.27
N SER A 240 15.62 -6.12 21.13
CA SER A 240 17.02 -5.70 21.03
C SER A 240 17.19 -4.22 21.41
N GLU A 241 16.32 -3.33 20.95
CA GLU A 241 16.36 -1.91 21.32
C GLU A 241 15.98 -1.69 22.80
N SER A 242 15.08 -2.50 23.37
CA SER A 242 14.78 -2.48 24.81
C SER A 242 15.98 -2.89 25.67
N ARG A 243 16.70 -3.95 25.28
CA ARG A 243 17.95 -4.38 25.93
C ARG A 243 19.00 -3.27 25.87
N LEU A 244 19.18 -2.64 24.71
CA LEU A 244 20.11 -1.52 24.53
C LEU A 244 19.72 -0.30 25.39
N ALA A 245 18.44 0.04 25.47
CA ALA A 245 17.94 1.15 26.28
C ALA A 245 18.19 0.92 27.78
N ALA A 246 17.90 -0.29 28.29
CA ALA A 246 18.18 -0.66 29.67
C ALA A 246 19.68 -0.59 29.98
N ALA A 247 20.51 -1.21 29.15
CA ALA A 247 21.96 -1.23 29.32
C ALA A 247 22.60 0.17 29.26
N ALA A 248 22.11 1.05 28.38
CA ALA A 248 22.59 2.43 28.25
C ALA A 248 22.34 3.28 29.51
N LEU A 249 21.32 2.92 30.31
CA LEU A 249 20.99 3.57 31.59
C LEU A 249 21.60 2.86 32.80
N GLY A 250 22.28 1.73 32.60
CA GLY A 250 22.88 0.93 33.66
C GLY A 250 21.90 0.05 34.44
N LEU A 251 20.69 -0.16 33.90
CA LEU A 251 19.74 -1.17 34.38
C LEU A 251 20.19 -2.56 33.93
N ASP A 252 19.78 -3.59 34.67
CA ASP A 252 19.95 -4.97 34.27
C ASP A 252 18.75 -5.42 33.41
N PRO A 253 18.94 -5.81 32.13
CA PRO A 253 17.83 -6.25 31.27
C PRO A 253 17.12 -7.52 31.77
N GLY A 254 17.79 -8.32 32.60
CA GLY A 254 17.27 -9.58 33.14
C GLY A 254 16.25 -9.41 34.26
N ILE A 255 16.33 -8.33 35.04
CA ILE A 255 15.55 -8.16 36.28
C ILE A 255 14.26 -7.39 36.00
N GLY A 256 13.16 -8.12 35.79
CA GLY A 256 11.85 -7.54 35.49
C GLY A 256 11.16 -6.87 36.69
N VAL A 257 10.16 -6.05 36.39
CA VAL A 257 9.21 -5.48 37.36
C VAL A 257 7.84 -6.14 37.27
N LEU A 258 7.43 -6.59 36.07
CA LEU A 258 6.17 -7.31 35.85
C LEU A 258 6.42 -8.75 35.42
N HIS A 259 7.33 -9.01 34.48
CA HIS A 259 7.68 -10.38 34.09
C HIS A 259 8.54 -11.06 35.15
N VAL A 260 8.17 -12.28 35.57
CA VAL A 260 8.95 -13.09 36.53
C VAL A 260 10.36 -13.31 35.99
N ASP A 261 11.35 -13.36 36.87
CA ASP A 261 12.70 -13.75 36.47
C ASP A 261 12.68 -15.22 36.02
N THR A 262 13.09 -15.46 34.77
CA THR A 262 13.23 -16.80 34.21
C THR A 262 14.62 -16.93 33.61
N PRO A 263 15.29 -18.10 33.72
CA PRO A 263 16.58 -18.31 33.09
C PRO A 263 16.55 -17.90 31.61
N TYR A 264 17.56 -17.15 31.19
CA TYR A 264 17.79 -16.76 29.79
C TYR A 264 16.72 -15.81 29.17
N ARG A 265 15.86 -15.18 29.97
CA ARG A 265 14.95 -14.12 29.52
C ARG A 265 15.38 -12.78 30.07
N ASP A 266 15.46 -11.78 29.19
CA ASP A 266 15.60 -10.39 29.58
C ASP A 266 14.22 -9.83 30.00
N SER A 267 13.80 -10.13 31.23
CA SER A 267 12.44 -9.80 31.72
C SER A 267 12.15 -8.30 31.75
N LEU A 268 13.13 -7.45 32.10
CA LEU A 268 12.96 -6.00 31.99
C LEU A 268 12.84 -5.57 30.53
N ALA A 269 13.58 -6.20 29.61
CA ALA A 269 13.43 -5.89 28.20
C ALA A 269 12.01 -6.19 27.73
N CYS A 270 11.43 -7.33 28.14
CA CYS A 270 10.01 -7.65 27.88
C CYS A 270 9.07 -6.58 28.46
N ASP A 271 9.27 -6.15 29.72
CA ASP A 271 8.48 -5.08 30.34
C ASP A 271 8.53 -3.77 29.53
N LEU A 272 9.73 -3.38 29.07
CA LEU A 272 9.94 -2.18 28.25
C LEU A 272 9.29 -2.26 26.86
N MET A 273 9.09 -3.47 26.32
CA MET A 273 8.40 -3.66 25.04
C MET A 273 6.91 -3.35 25.14
N GLU A 274 6.28 -3.67 26.27
CA GLU A 274 4.83 -3.64 26.44
C GLU A 274 4.15 -2.32 26.00
N PRO A 275 4.60 -1.13 26.43
CA PRO A 275 3.98 0.12 25.99
C PRO A 275 4.22 0.46 24.51
N VAL A 276 5.18 -0.21 23.85
CA VAL A 276 5.57 0.05 22.45
C VAL A 276 4.97 -0.97 21.48
N ARG A 277 4.62 -2.18 21.93
CA ARG A 277 3.95 -3.20 21.11
C ARG A 277 2.80 -2.66 20.26
N PRO A 278 1.87 -1.82 20.77
CA PRO A 278 0.77 -1.32 19.97
C PRO A 278 1.20 -0.43 18.79
N GLN A 279 2.37 0.22 18.88
CA GLN A 279 2.92 1.02 17.79
C GLN A 279 3.47 0.12 16.67
N VAL A 280 4.15 -0.97 17.03
CA VAL A 280 4.62 -2.00 16.09
C VAL A 280 3.44 -2.67 15.39
N ASP A 281 2.43 -3.01 16.17
CA ASP A 281 1.18 -3.61 15.71
C ASP A 281 0.45 -2.68 14.72
N GLY A 282 0.29 -1.41 15.10
CA GLY A 282 -0.32 -0.39 14.24
C GLY A 282 0.46 -0.15 12.95
N TYR A 283 1.79 -0.20 13.00
CA TYR A 283 2.64 -0.12 11.80
C TYR A 283 2.34 -1.27 10.82
N LEU A 284 2.23 -2.50 11.32
CA LEU A 284 1.89 -3.64 10.47
C LEU A 284 0.46 -3.52 9.92
N ILE A 285 -0.52 -3.12 10.72
CA ILE A 285 -1.91 -2.98 10.23
C ILE A 285 -2.00 -1.91 9.16
N ASP A 286 -1.40 -0.73 9.38
CA ASP A 286 -1.38 0.34 8.38
C ASP A 286 -0.75 -0.13 7.07
N TRP A 287 0.25 -1.02 7.17
CA TRP A 287 0.85 -1.61 6.00
C TRP A 287 -0.10 -2.61 5.31
N LEU A 288 -0.57 -3.63 6.02
CA LEU A 288 -1.39 -4.72 5.47
C LEU A 288 -2.69 -4.21 4.84
N THR A 289 -3.24 -3.12 5.35
CA THR A 289 -4.48 -2.51 4.85
C THR A 289 -4.28 -1.63 3.61
N ARG A 290 -3.05 -1.19 3.33
CA ARG A 290 -2.75 -0.24 2.23
C ARG A 290 -2.01 -0.88 1.08
N GLU A 291 -1.11 -1.81 1.36
CA GLU A 291 -0.18 -2.35 0.37
C GLU A 291 -0.13 -3.89 0.42
N PRO A 292 -0.01 -4.56 -0.73
CA PRO A 292 0.05 -6.01 -0.76
C PRO A 292 1.42 -6.54 -0.29
N LEU A 293 1.41 -7.68 0.38
CA LEU A 293 2.62 -8.45 0.67
C LEU A 293 3.06 -9.21 -0.56
N LYS A 294 4.38 -9.41 -0.74
CA LYS A 294 4.89 -10.28 -1.81
C LYS A 294 5.13 -11.69 -1.32
N ARG A 295 4.76 -12.67 -2.13
CA ARG A 295 5.03 -14.10 -1.84
C ARG A 295 6.53 -14.39 -1.70
N GLU A 296 7.37 -13.66 -2.43
CA GLU A 296 8.84 -13.85 -2.46
C GLU A 296 9.55 -13.45 -1.16
N TRP A 297 8.89 -12.73 -0.25
CA TRP A 297 9.48 -12.30 1.02
C TRP A 297 9.46 -13.37 2.10
N PHE A 298 8.75 -14.47 1.84
CA PHE A 298 8.50 -15.51 2.81
C PHE A 298 8.78 -16.88 2.21
N PHE A 299 9.14 -17.82 3.06
CA PHE A 299 9.17 -19.23 2.72
C PHE A 299 8.54 -20.02 3.87
N GLU A 300 8.03 -21.19 3.53
CA GLU A 300 7.41 -22.10 4.49
C GLU A 300 8.34 -23.31 4.64
N GLN A 301 8.65 -23.66 5.88
CA GLN A 301 9.38 -24.88 6.19
C GLN A 301 8.44 -26.09 6.08
N ARG A 302 9.01 -27.31 6.09
CA ARG A 302 8.24 -28.55 5.92
C ARG A 302 7.20 -28.80 7.02
N ASP A 303 7.42 -28.21 8.18
CA ASP A 303 6.55 -28.26 9.36
C ASP A 303 5.45 -27.18 9.35
N GLY A 304 5.36 -26.36 8.30
CA GLY A 304 4.38 -25.27 8.17
C GLY A 304 4.83 -23.95 8.80
N ASN A 305 6.07 -23.87 9.30
CA ASN A 305 6.60 -22.65 9.89
C ASN A 305 6.97 -21.63 8.79
N CYS A 306 6.31 -20.48 8.81
CA CYS A 306 6.52 -19.36 7.91
C CYS A 306 7.69 -18.49 8.39
N ARG A 307 8.68 -18.29 7.53
CA ARG A 307 9.91 -17.55 7.80
C ARG A 307 10.12 -16.41 6.82
N LEU A 308 10.83 -15.38 7.27
CA LEU A 308 11.21 -14.23 6.44
C LEU A 308 12.44 -14.56 5.61
N MET A 309 12.48 -14.07 4.37
CA MET A 309 13.72 -14.02 3.60
C MET A 309 14.67 -12.97 4.19
N GLY A 310 15.97 -13.24 4.20
CA GLY A 310 16.99 -12.34 4.79
C GLY A 310 16.97 -10.93 4.21
N SER A 311 16.78 -10.79 2.89
CA SER A 311 16.68 -9.48 2.23
C SER A 311 15.45 -8.67 2.66
N PHE A 312 14.39 -9.35 3.12
CA PHE A 312 13.20 -8.70 3.65
C PHE A 312 13.37 -8.37 5.15
N ALA A 313 13.97 -9.28 5.92
CA ALA A 313 14.34 -9.03 7.31
C ALA A 313 15.27 -7.81 7.46
N ALA A 314 16.23 -7.62 6.54
CA ALA A 314 17.08 -6.44 6.47
C ALA A 314 16.29 -5.12 6.36
N ARG A 315 15.20 -5.11 5.57
CA ARG A 315 14.33 -3.93 5.45
C ARG A 315 13.57 -3.66 6.73
N LEU A 316 13.07 -4.70 7.40
CA LEU A 316 12.39 -4.55 8.68
C LEU A 316 13.35 -4.04 9.77
N SER A 317 14.63 -4.44 9.75
CA SER A 317 15.64 -3.92 10.68
C SER A 317 15.82 -2.41 10.59
N GLU A 318 15.54 -1.77 9.44
CA GLU A 318 15.62 -0.31 9.29
C GLU A 318 14.66 0.44 10.24
N THR A 319 13.64 -0.25 10.77
CA THR A 319 12.69 0.31 11.75
C THR A 319 13.26 0.41 13.17
N ALA A 320 14.39 -0.23 13.48
CA ALA A 320 14.95 -0.28 14.84
C ALA A 320 15.10 1.09 15.53
N PRO A 321 15.55 2.19 14.88
CA PRO A 321 15.71 3.47 15.56
C PRO A 321 14.36 4.07 15.97
N THR A 322 13.28 3.75 15.26
CA THR A 322 11.92 4.16 15.64
C THR A 322 11.50 3.48 16.93
N TRP A 323 11.75 2.17 17.05
CA TRP A 323 11.46 1.42 18.26
C TRP A 323 12.35 1.83 19.44
N GLY A 324 13.64 2.07 19.21
CA GLY A 324 14.53 2.61 20.24
C GLY A 324 14.10 3.97 20.78
N ARG A 325 13.64 4.88 19.90
CA ARG A 325 13.04 6.17 20.32
C ARG A 325 11.75 5.99 21.11
N ALA A 326 10.92 5.02 20.74
CA ALA A 326 9.67 4.74 21.43
C ALA A 326 9.88 4.13 22.82
N VAL A 327 10.91 3.29 23.00
CA VAL A 327 11.26 2.66 24.29
C VAL A 327 11.98 3.63 25.24
N ALA A 328 12.80 4.54 24.70
CA ALA A 328 13.67 5.44 25.46
C ALA A 328 12.99 6.17 26.65
N PRO A 329 11.79 6.76 26.51
CA PRO A 329 11.14 7.47 27.61
C PRO A 329 10.75 6.55 28.77
N PHE A 330 10.29 5.34 28.45
CA PHE A 330 9.91 4.34 29.46
C PHE A 330 11.15 3.84 30.20
N ALA A 331 12.25 3.57 29.49
CA ALA A 331 13.51 3.16 30.11
C ALA A 331 14.05 4.24 31.07
N GLU A 332 14.07 5.51 30.64
CA GLU A 332 14.50 6.62 31.50
C GLU A 332 13.59 6.81 32.72
N TRP A 333 12.27 6.66 32.53
CA TRP A 333 11.30 6.77 33.61
C TRP A 333 11.42 5.66 34.65
N ILE A 334 11.59 4.40 34.21
CA ILE A 334 11.82 3.26 35.10
C ILE A 334 13.11 3.46 35.88
N ALA A 335 14.20 3.82 35.21
CA ALA A 335 15.49 4.06 35.86
C ALA A 335 15.35 5.14 36.96
N GLN A 336 14.66 6.23 36.66
CA GLN A 336 14.43 7.30 37.63
C GLN A 336 13.54 6.85 38.80
N SER A 337 12.49 6.08 38.52
CA SER A 337 11.56 5.59 39.53
C SER A 337 12.21 4.60 40.50
N LEU A 338 13.12 3.75 40.01
CA LEU A 338 13.90 2.83 40.84
C LEU A 338 14.97 3.55 41.68
N ARG A 339 15.59 4.61 41.14
CA ARG A 339 16.62 5.37 41.87
C ARG A 339 16.05 6.21 43.02
N THR A 340 14.84 6.72 42.86
CA THR A 340 14.15 7.52 43.88
C THR A 340 12.78 6.92 44.17
N PRO A 341 12.72 5.83 44.96
CA PRO A 341 11.45 5.22 45.35
C PRO A 341 10.71 6.19 46.28
N GLY A 342 9.66 6.84 45.80
CA GLY A 342 8.84 7.78 46.57
C GLY A 342 8.31 8.96 45.75
N ARG A 343 7.51 9.82 46.39
CA ARG A 343 6.98 11.08 45.80
C ARG A 343 7.90 12.30 45.98
N GLN A 344 9.01 12.17 46.71
CA GLN A 344 9.91 13.29 46.97
C GLN A 344 10.69 13.69 45.70
N PRO A 345 10.90 14.99 45.44
CA PRO A 345 11.69 15.43 44.29
C PRO A 345 13.14 14.97 44.44
N ALA A 346 13.65 14.26 43.43
CA ALA A 346 15.05 13.83 43.40
C ALA A 346 15.99 15.04 43.54
N THR A 347 16.97 14.95 44.46
CA THR A 347 18.07 15.92 44.54
C THR A 347 18.92 15.86 43.27
N ARG A 348 19.73 16.89 43.00
CA ARG A 348 20.52 16.99 41.76
C ARG A 348 21.43 15.75 41.54
N ASP A 349 21.96 15.16 42.60
CA ASP A 349 22.82 13.97 42.57
C ASP A 349 22.04 12.65 42.43
N GLN A 350 20.73 12.66 42.72
CA GLN A 350 19.84 11.51 42.59
C GLN A 350 19.17 11.42 41.22
N ARG A 351 19.37 12.41 40.34
CA ARG A 351 18.73 12.46 39.03
C ARG A 351 19.52 11.68 37.98
N ILE A 352 18.86 10.75 37.29
CA ILE A 352 19.45 10.07 36.14
C ILE A 352 19.47 11.03 34.94
N PRO A 353 20.57 11.14 34.18
CA PRO A 353 20.61 11.91 32.93
C PRO A 353 19.66 11.33 31.88
N THR A 354 18.87 12.18 31.22
CA THR A 354 17.97 11.79 30.12
C THR A 354 18.72 11.70 28.79
N ARG A 355 19.65 10.75 28.68
CA ARG A 355 20.58 10.65 27.54
C ARG A 355 19.95 10.05 26.28
N LEU A 356 18.92 9.23 26.41
CA LEU A 356 18.23 8.60 25.29
C LEU A 356 17.27 9.59 24.64
N THR A 357 16.52 10.34 25.46
CA THR A 357 15.53 11.32 24.98
C THR A 357 16.09 12.73 24.82
N GLN A 358 17.20 13.06 25.49
CA GLN A 358 17.74 14.43 25.60
C GLN A 358 16.73 15.43 26.20
N ARG A 359 15.68 14.93 26.89
CA ARG A 359 14.54 15.72 27.38
C ARG A 359 14.93 16.96 28.15
N ARG A 360 15.85 16.85 29.11
CA ARG A 360 16.23 17.98 29.96
C ARG A 360 17.00 19.05 29.21
N ARG A 361 17.75 18.66 28.17
CA ARG A 361 18.44 19.61 27.29
C ARG A 361 17.44 20.39 26.45
N SER A 362 16.33 19.76 26.05
CA SER A 362 15.23 20.39 25.34
C SER A 362 14.46 21.35 26.25
N GLU A 363 14.03 20.88 27.42
CA GLU A 363 13.30 21.69 28.42
C GLU A 363 14.13 22.90 28.88
N GLY A 364 15.44 22.73 29.09
CA GLY A 364 16.34 23.83 29.43
C GLY A 364 16.53 24.87 28.33
N ARG A 365 16.10 24.58 27.09
CA ARG A 365 16.05 25.54 25.97
C ARG A 365 14.66 26.15 25.77
N GLY A 366 13.71 25.88 26.66
CA GLY A 366 12.31 26.33 26.55
C GLY A 366 11.45 25.49 25.60
N ASN A 367 11.95 24.34 25.12
CA ASN A 367 11.20 23.46 24.23
C ASN A 367 10.52 22.36 25.04
N GLU A 368 9.19 22.25 24.91
CA GLU A 368 8.47 21.08 25.41
C GLU A 368 8.93 19.83 24.65
N LEU A 369 9.23 18.74 25.37
CA LEU A 369 9.57 17.48 24.72
C LEU A 369 8.32 16.90 24.08
N VAL A 370 8.13 17.19 22.80
CA VAL A 370 7.29 16.35 21.94
C VAL A 370 8.06 15.07 21.68
N LEU A 371 7.55 13.93 22.16
CA LEU A 371 8.06 12.63 21.75
C LEU A 371 7.87 12.52 20.24
N ASP A 372 8.94 12.77 19.50
CA ASP A 372 8.97 12.63 18.06
C ASP A 372 8.81 11.15 17.71
N THR A 373 7.56 10.72 17.59
CA THR A 373 7.14 9.42 17.02
C THR A 373 7.30 9.46 15.52
N ASN A 374 8.49 9.90 15.07
CA ASN A 374 8.87 9.95 13.67
C ASN A 374 8.44 8.62 13.04
N PRO A 375 7.48 8.62 12.11
CA PRO A 375 6.76 7.43 11.73
C PRO A 375 7.74 6.37 11.25
N ALA A 376 7.52 5.12 11.64
CA ALA A 376 8.31 4.01 11.13
C ALA A 376 8.32 4.09 9.59
N PRO A 377 9.50 3.89 8.95
CA PRO A 377 9.64 4.10 7.51
C PRO A 377 8.55 3.33 6.76
N HIS A 378 7.79 4.06 5.94
CA HIS A 378 6.71 3.45 5.19
C HIS A 378 7.28 2.42 4.21
N PRO A 379 6.68 1.22 4.16
CA PRO A 379 7.04 0.23 3.17
C PRO A 379 6.79 0.82 1.77
N LYS A 380 7.66 0.47 0.82
CA LYS A 380 7.52 0.94 -0.57
C LYS A 380 6.16 0.49 -1.13
N ASN A 381 5.49 1.38 -1.85
CA ASN A 381 4.23 1.05 -2.51
C ASN A 381 4.43 -0.06 -3.54
N ILE A 382 3.49 -0.99 -3.63
CA ILE A 382 3.57 -2.18 -4.49
C ILE A 382 2.34 -2.24 -5.38
N CYS A 383 2.58 -2.46 -6.67
CA CYS A 383 1.49 -2.65 -7.61
C CYS A 383 0.69 -3.92 -7.29
N HIS A 384 -0.63 -3.78 -7.11
CA HIS A 384 -1.58 -4.87 -6.89
C HIS A 384 -1.64 -5.88 -8.05
N GLY A 385 -1.19 -5.51 -9.25
CA GLY A 385 -1.12 -6.42 -10.40
C GLY A 385 0.18 -7.22 -10.42
N CYS A 386 1.29 -6.53 -10.69
CA CYS A 386 2.59 -7.17 -10.98
C CYS A 386 3.57 -7.22 -9.80
N GLY A 387 3.23 -6.65 -8.64
CA GLY A 387 4.10 -6.66 -7.46
C GLY A 387 5.39 -5.84 -7.61
N THR A 388 5.48 -4.94 -8.60
CA THR A 388 6.63 -4.03 -8.76
C THR A 388 6.44 -2.80 -7.86
N ALA A 389 7.55 -2.26 -7.34
CA ALA A 389 7.50 -1.03 -6.55
C ALA A 389 6.97 0.14 -7.39
N THR A 390 6.08 0.96 -6.83
CA THR A 390 5.49 2.13 -7.51
C THR A 390 5.96 3.42 -6.86
N LEU A 391 5.98 4.51 -7.63
CA LEU A 391 6.26 5.88 -7.14
C LEU A 391 5.02 6.52 -6.49
N GLY A 392 3.91 5.78 -6.38
CA GLY A 392 2.60 6.26 -5.94
C GLY A 392 1.45 5.49 -6.58
N GLY A 393 0.38 5.25 -5.81
CA GLY A 393 -0.85 4.59 -6.27
C GLY A 393 -0.81 3.05 -6.30
N GLN A 394 -1.99 2.45 -6.33
CA GLN A 394 -2.22 1.00 -6.23
C GLN A 394 -1.69 0.19 -7.43
N HIS A 395 -1.49 0.83 -8.59
CA HIS A 395 -1.11 0.15 -9.82
C HIS A 395 0.04 0.89 -10.52
N CYS A 396 0.99 0.14 -11.10
CA CYS A 396 1.99 0.72 -12.00
C CYS A 396 1.35 1.20 -13.30
N PRO A 397 2.00 2.04 -14.12
CA PRO A 397 1.41 2.58 -15.35
C PRO A 397 0.89 1.51 -16.32
N LYS A 398 1.57 0.34 -16.39
CA LYS A 398 1.15 -0.78 -17.23
C LYS A 398 -0.13 -1.45 -16.71
N CYS A 399 -0.14 -1.87 -15.44
CA CYS A 399 -1.31 -2.52 -14.84
C CYS A 399 -2.49 -1.55 -14.68
N GLY A 400 -2.21 -0.28 -14.40
CA GLY A 400 -3.22 0.77 -14.25
C GLY A 400 -4.02 0.99 -15.54
N ARG A 401 -3.37 0.96 -16.72
CA ARG A 401 -4.08 1.04 -18.01
C ARG A 401 -5.10 -0.09 -18.19
N GLU A 402 -4.69 -1.32 -17.87
CA GLU A 402 -5.56 -2.49 -18.01
C GLU A 402 -6.73 -2.44 -17.04
N VAL A 403 -6.47 -2.12 -15.78
CA VAL A 403 -7.51 -1.98 -14.75
C VAL A 403 -8.47 -0.84 -15.10
N SER A 404 -7.97 0.30 -15.57
CA SER A 404 -8.80 1.42 -16.01
C SER A 404 -9.67 1.04 -17.22
N ARG A 405 -9.15 0.28 -18.19
CA ARG A 405 -9.93 -0.22 -19.33
C ARG A 405 -11.11 -1.06 -18.87
N ILE A 406 -10.87 -2.01 -17.97
CA ILE A 406 -11.93 -2.86 -17.40
C ILE A 406 -12.96 -2.02 -16.62
N LYS A 407 -12.49 -1.12 -15.75
CA LYS A 407 -13.37 -0.23 -14.97
C LYS A 407 -14.21 0.68 -15.86
N LEU A 408 -13.67 1.20 -16.96
CA LEU A 408 -14.43 2.03 -17.91
C LEU A 408 -15.58 1.24 -18.56
N VAL A 409 -15.36 -0.03 -18.90
CA VAL A 409 -16.42 -0.91 -19.43
C VAL A 409 -17.51 -1.14 -18.39
N GLU A 410 -17.13 -1.35 -17.13
CA GLU A 410 -18.07 -1.56 -16.03
C GLU A 410 -18.87 -0.28 -15.70
N ILE A 411 -18.18 0.86 -15.58
CA ILE A 411 -18.81 2.17 -15.40
C ILE A 411 -19.76 2.49 -16.57
N ALA A 412 -19.41 2.12 -17.80
CA ALA A 412 -20.31 2.29 -18.95
C ALA A 412 -21.57 1.41 -18.86
N LYS A 413 -21.53 0.25 -18.20
CA LYS A 413 -22.74 -0.55 -17.92
C LYS A 413 -23.61 0.14 -16.87
N VAL A 414 -23.00 0.59 -15.76
CA VAL A 414 -23.71 1.32 -14.70
C VAL A 414 -24.32 2.61 -15.23
N GLY A 415 -23.58 3.38 -16.03
CA GLY A 415 -24.05 4.60 -16.68
C GLY A 415 -25.23 4.37 -17.62
N ARG A 416 -25.23 3.25 -18.37
CA ARG A 416 -26.39 2.85 -19.19
C ARG A 416 -27.63 2.55 -18.36
N LEU A 417 -27.49 1.87 -17.23
CA LEU A 417 -28.59 1.63 -16.31
C LEU A 417 -29.10 2.93 -15.66
N ALA A 418 -28.19 3.82 -15.26
CA ALA A 418 -28.53 5.12 -14.70
C ALA A 418 -29.29 5.99 -15.71
N ALA A 419 -28.91 5.97 -16.99
CA ALA A 419 -29.60 6.69 -18.07
C ALA A 419 -31.05 6.22 -18.29
N LEU A 420 -31.39 4.99 -17.88
CA LEU A 420 -32.75 4.45 -17.94
C LEU A 420 -33.61 4.83 -16.74
N SER A 421 -33.07 5.50 -15.72
CA SER A 421 -33.80 5.92 -14.53
C SER A 421 -34.99 6.85 -14.87
N PRO A 422 -36.07 6.84 -14.07
CA PRO A 422 -37.22 7.72 -14.29
C PRO A 422 -36.84 9.21 -14.33
N GLU A 423 -35.89 9.63 -13.50
CA GLU A 423 -35.39 10.99 -13.47
C GLU A 423 -34.64 11.36 -14.76
N SER A 424 -33.77 10.47 -15.26
CA SER A 424 -33.05 10.68 -16.52
C SER A 424 -34.00 10.70 -17.72
N ARG A 425 -35.01 9.82 -17.74
CA ARG A 425 -36.07 9.82 -18.76
C ARG A 425 -36.88 11.12 -18.75
N LYS A 426 -37.19 11.67 -17.56
CA LYS A 426 -37.87 12.96 -17.43
C LYS A 426 -37.02 14.13 -17.94
N LYS A 427 -35.72 14.16 -17.59
CA LYS A 427 -34.79 15.17 -18.14
C LYS A 427 -34.68 15.07 -19.67
N HIS A 428 -34.64 13.84 -20.22
CA HIS A 428 -34.63 13.61 -21.66
C HIS A 428 -35.94 14.08 -22.32
N SER A 429 -37.09 13.78 -21.73
CA SER A 429 -38.39 14.20 -22.29
C SER A 429 -38.58 15.72 -22.24
N GLU A 430 -38.15 16.39 -21.17
CA GLU A 430 -38.13 17.86 -21.07
C GLU A 430 -37.20 18.49 -22.10
N THR A 431 -36.01 17.93 -22.29
CA THR A 431 -35.04 18.39 -23.29
C THR A 431 -35.59 18.22 -24.71
N GLN A 432 -36.19 17.06 -25.02
CA GLN A 432 -36.84 16.83 -26.32
C GLN A 432 -38.03 17.78 -26.54
N ARG A 433 -38.83 18.05 -25.50
CA ARG A 433 -39.95 19.01 -25.58
C ARG A 433 -39.45 20.42 -25.90
N ARG A 434 -38.40 20.89 -25.22
CA ARG A 434 -37.76 22.18 -25.52
C ARG A 434 -37.22 22.22 -26.95
N HIS A 435 -36.56 21.14 -27.36
CA HIS A 435 -36.01 21.03 -28.72
C HIS A 435 -37.08 21.08 -29.80
N ARG A 436 -38.21 20.38 -29.60
CA ARG A 436 -39.37 20.39 -30.51
C ARG A 436 -40.09 21.74 -30.54
N ALA A 437 -40.14 22.46 -29.42
CA ALA A 437 -40.68 23.82 -29.39
C ALA A 437 -39.82 24.78 -30.22
N ALA A 438 -38.50 24.77 -29.99
CA ALA A 438 -37.55 25.58 -30.76
C ALA A 438 -37.53 25.23 -32.26
N GLN A 439 -37.71 23.96 -32.63
CA GLN A 439 -37.84 23.58 -34.05
C GLN A 439 -39.11 24.13 -34.69
N ARG A 440 -40.25 24.11 -33.99
CA ARG A 440 -41.52 24.65 -34.51
C ARG A 440 -41.44 26.16 -34.73
N GLU A 441 -40.90 26.88 -33.75
CA GLU A 441 -40.66 28.33 -33.84
C GLU A 441 -39.70 28.69 -35.00
N TRP A 442 -38.63 27.91 -35.16
CA TRP A 442 -37.69 28.10 -36.27
C TRP A 442 -38.31 27.77 -37.64
N LEU A 443 -39.23 26.80 -37.72
CA LEU A 443 -39.94 26.46 -38.96
C LEU A 443 -40.93 27.54 -39.39
N SER A 444 -41.52 28.28 -38.44
CA SER A 444 -42.40 29.42 -38.71
C SER A 444 -41.67 30.71 -39.09
N ALA A 445 -40.34 30.76 -38.97
CA ALA A 445 -39.54 31.93 -39.32
C ALA A 445 -39.14 31.95 -40.81
N THR A 446 -39.09 33.14 -41.40
CA THR A 446 -38.57 33.35 -42.76
C THR A 446 -37.06 33.08 -42.77
N LYS A 447 -36.61 32.15 -43.63
CA LYS A 447 -35.21 31.68 -43.66
C LYS A 447 -34.47 32.24 -44.87
N PRO A 448 -33.17 32.56 -44.75
CA PRO A 448 -32.35 32.93 -45.90
C PRO A 448 -32.09 31.74 -46.84
N ASP A 449 -32.06 31.99 -48.15
CA ASP A 449 -31.88 30.96 -49.19
C ASP A 449 -30.51 30.25 -49.15
N TRP A 450 -29.50 30.87 -48.52
CA TRP A 450 -28.15 30.30 -48.39
C TRP A 450 -28.04 29.20 -47.33
N LEU A 451 -29.05 29.04 -46.46
CA LEU A 451 -29.02 28.12 -45.31
C LEU A 451 -29.35 26.66 -45.74
N THR A 452 -28.56 26.12 -46.66
CA THR A 452 -28.74 24.78 -47.23
C THR A 452 -27.71 23.79 -46.71
N GLU A 453 -28.01 22.49 -46.85
CA GLU A 453 -27.08 21.41 -46.48
C GLU A 453 -25.75 21.51 -47.24
N LYS A 454 -25.82 21.89 -48.52
CA LYS A 454 -24.65 22.08 -49.38
C LYS A 454 -23.73 23.18 -48.84
N ALA A 455 -24.29 24.31 -48.42
CA ALA A 455 -23.52 25.40 -47.83
C ALA A 455 -22.77 24.98 -46.55
N TYR A 456 -23.38 24.13 -45.71
CA TYR A 456 -22.72 23.65 -44.50
C TYR A 456 -21.51 22.77 -44.81
N VAL A 457 -21.66 21.81 -45.71
CA VAL A 457 -20.60 20.85 -46.04
C VAL A 457 -19.44 21.52 -46.78
N GLU A 458 -19.73 22.47 -47.67
CA GLU A 458 -18.70 23.11 -48.50
C GLU A 458 -17.98 24.26 -47.77
N ALA A 459 -18.70 25.06 -46.98
CA ALA A 459 -18.11 26.27 -46.37
C ALA A 459 -17.80 26.13 -44.87
N ILE A 460 -18.60 25.38 -44.11
CA ILE A 460 -18.52 25.36 -42.64
C ILE A 460 -17.74 24.13 -42.14
N GLN A 461 -18.06 22.93 -42.64
CA GLN A 461 -17.47 21.66 -42.17
C GLN A 461 -15.93 21.63 -42.26
N PRO A 462 -15.27 22.09 -43.35
CA PRO A 462 -13.80 22.06 -43.44
C PRO A 462 -13.13 22.97 -42.41
N ARG A 463 -13.79 24.07 -42.04
CA ARG A 463 -13.27 25.04 -41.06
C ARG A 463 -13.39 24.56 -39.61
N LEU A 464 -14.29 23.61 -39.33
CA LEU A 464 -14.40 23.04 -37.98
C LEU A 464 -13.17 22.22 -37.58
N ALA A 465 -12.41 21.68 -38.56
CA ALA A 465 -11.22 20.88 -38.30
C ALA A 465 -10.12 21.65 -37.55
N SER A 466 -10.01 22.98 -37.74
CA SER A 466 -9.03 23.83 -37.06
C SER A 466 -9.46 24.28 -35.65
N ILE A 467 -10.69 23.98 -35.23
CA ILE A 467 -11.26 24.42 -33.95
C ILE A 467 -11.15 23.29 -32.90
N THR A 468 -10.89 23.66 -31.64
CA THR A 468 -10.83 22.70 -30.54
C THR A 468 -12.22 22.18 -30.17
N ILE A 469 -12.29 20.91 -29.75
CA ILE A 469 -13.56 20.24 -29.38
C ILE A 469 -14.31 21.01 -28.29
N SER A 470 -13.61 21.49 -27.25
CA SER A 470 -14.23 22.25 -26.15
C SER A 470 -14.82 23.58 -26.62
N LYS A 471 -14.19 24.27 -27.59
CA LYS A 471 -14.75 25.51 -28.17
C LYS A 471 -16.04 25.23 -28.96
N ILE A 472 -16.08 24.14 -29.72
CA ILE A 472 -17.28 23.71 -30.46
C ILE A 472 -18.40 23.32 -29.49
N SER A 473 -18.06 22.55 -28.45
CA SER A 473 -18.99 22.12 -27.39
C SER A 473 -19.66 23.30 -26.69
N ILE A 474 -18.87 24.28 -26.23
CA ILE A 474 -19.38 25.49 -25.57
C ILE A 474 -20.26 26.30 -26.53
N SER A 475 -19.81 26.52 -27.76
CA SER A 475 -20.50 27.39 -28.72
C SER A 475 -21.85 26.84 -29.17
N LEU A 476 -21.97 25.51 -29.29
CA LEU A 476 -23.21 24.84 -29.70
C LEU A 476 -24.08 24.39 -28.51
N GLY A 477 -23.58 24.49 -27.28
CA GLY A 477 -24.26 23.99 -26.09
C GLY A 477 -24.46 22.46 -26.11
N VAL A 478 -23.48 21.71 -26.62
CA VAL A 478 -23.53 20.24 -26.78
C VAL A 478 -22.38 19.57 -26.02
N SER A 479 -22.45 18.26 -25.80
CA SER A 479 -21.36 17.52 -25.15
C SER A 479 -20.08 17.51 -25.99
N GLU A 480 -18.92 17.39 -25.34
CA GLU A 480 -17.62 17.29 -26.04
C GLU A 480 -17.56 16.09 -27.00
N SER A 481 -18.22 14.97 -26.66
CA SER A 481 -18.30 13.81 -27.56
C SER A 481 -19.05 14.14 -28.86
N TYR A 482 -20.21 14.80 -28.74
CA TYR A 482 -21.03 15.17 -29.89
C TYR A 482 -20.36 16.29 -30.71
N ALA A 483 -19.65 17.21 -30.05
CA ALA A 483 -18.80 18.20 -30.71
C ALA A 483 -17.63 17.57 -31.47
N ALA A 484 -17.04 16.48 -30.95
CA ALA A 484 -16.00 15.73 -31.65
C ALA A 484 -16.55 15.03 -32.91
N ASP A 485 -17.78 14.49 -32.85
CA ASP A 485 -18.46 13.91 -34.01
C ASP A 485 -18.81 14.96 -35.07
N ILE A 486 -19.23 16.15 -34.64
CA ILE A 486 -19.46 17.29 -35.53
C ILE A 486 -18.14 17.73 -36.19
N ARG A 487 -17.06 17.83 -35.42
CA ARG A 487 -15.74 18.18 -35.96
C ARG A 487 -15.23 17.16 -36.97
N ALA A 488 -15.45 15.87 -36.70
CA ALA A 488 -15.08 14.78 -37.59
C ALA A 488 -16.02 14.60 -38.80
N GLY A 489 -17.10 15.39 -38.89
CA GLY A 489 -18.10 15.29 -39.95
C GLY A 489 -19.02 14.06 -39.86
N ARG A 490 -18.95 13.31 -38.74
CA ARG A 490 -19.82 12.14 -38.48
C ARG A 490 -21.25 12.55 -38.16
N HIS A 491 -21.45 13.74 -37.58
CA HIS A 491 -22.76 14.27 -37.26
C HIS A 491 -22.90 15.71 -37.72
N ARG A 492 -24.10 16.07 -38.20
CA ARG A 492 -24.38 17.42 -38.70
C ARG A 492 -25.39 18.11 -37.78
N PRO A 493 -25.07 19.27 -37.18
CA PRO A 493 -26.00 20.02 -36.36
C PRO A 493 -27.16 20.55 -37.21
N HIS A 494 -28.34 20.62 -36.61
CA HIS A 494 -29.51 21.25 -37.22
C HIS A 494 -29.21 22.71 -37.61
N ALA A 495 -29.74 23.15 -38.77
CA ALA A 495 -29.52 24.48 -39.38
C ALA A 495 -29.64 25.66 -38.39
N ARG A 496 -30.61 25.59 -37.48
CA ARG A 496 -30.82 26.56 -36.38
C ARG A 496 -29.58 26.89 -35.54
N HIS A 497 -28.63 25.97 -35.41
CA HIS A 497 -27.46 26.11 -34.54
C HIS A 497 -26.28 26.80 -35.23
N TRP A 498 -26.35 27.00 -36.55
CA TRP A 498 -25.32 27.67 -37.35
C TRP A 498 -25.88 28.75 -38.28
N ALA A 499 -27.18 29.02 -38.22
CA ALA A 499 -27.81 30.20 -38.81
C ALA A 499 -27.41 31.45 -37.98
N VAL A 500 -26.43 32.23 -38.46
CA VAL A 500 -26.00 33.46 -37.78
C VAL A 500 -26.98 34.61 -38.08
N ARG A 501 -27.28 35.40 -37.04
CA ARG A 501 -28.27 36.49 -36.97
C ARG A 501 -27.78 37.78 -37.66
N ARG A 502 -28.55 38.33 -38.62
CA ARG A 502 -28.53 39.78 -38.98
C ARG A 502 -29.60 40.51 -38.15
N GLY A 503 -29.37 41.80 -37.88
CA GLY A 503 -30.01 42.64 -36.84
C GLY A 503 -31.53 42.55 -36.59
N GLY A 504 -31.89 42.69 -35.30
CA GLY A 504 -33.19 43.20 -34.82
C GLY A 504 -34.36 42.22 -34.64
N ALA A 505 -34.66 41.84 -33.37
CA ALA A 505 -35.78 41.01 -32.86
C ALA A 505 -35.76 39.51 -33.29
N CYS A 506 -36.12 38.47 -32.53
CA CYS A 506 -36.80 38.27 -31.24
C CYS A 506 -35.90 37.59 -30.18
N LEU A 507 -36.22 37.79 -28.90
CA LEU A 507 -35.56 37.21 -27.73
C LEU A 507 -36.34 36.02 -27.16
N ALA A 508 -35.62 34.96 -26.76
CA ALA A 508 -35.83 33.99 -25.67
C ALA A 508 -35.09 32.69 -26.07
N VAL A 509 -34.13 32.06 -25.38
CA VAL A 509 -33.76 31.93 -23.95
C VAL A 509 -32.28 31.50 -23.90
N GLY A 510 -31.50 32.02 -22.95
CA GLY A 510 -30.34 31.32 -22.36
C GLY A 510 -28.93 31.60 -22.94
N GLU A 511 -28.23 32.52 -22.28
CA GLU A 511 -26.76 32.63 -22.18
C GLU A 511 -25.93 33.10 -23.40
N ALA A 512 -25.69 34.42 -23.38
CA ALA A 512 -24.65 35.10 -24.14
C ALA A 512 -23.25 34.67 -23.68
N ARG A 513 -22.63 33.70 -24.37
CA ARG A 513 -21.18 33.39 -24.26
C ARG A 513 -20.63 32.79 -25.56
N ALA A 514 -20.66 33.54 -26.66
CA ALA A 514 -19.96 33.16 -27.90
C ALA A 514 -19.74 34.36 -28.86
N MET A 515 -19.03 35.41 -28.43
CA MET A 515 -18.70 36.55 -29.32
C MET A 515 -17.61 36.22 -30.36
N SER A 516 -16.92 35.08 -30.27
CA SER A 516 -15.83 34.70 -31.21
C SER A 516 -16.26 33.73 -32.32
N PHE A 517 -17.21 32.81 -32.07
CA PHE A 517 -17.68 31.86 -33.08
C PHE A 517 -18.53 32.54 -34.16
N GLY A 518 -19.24 33.61 -33.78
CA GLY A 518 -20.10 34.37 -34.68
C GLY A 518 -19.36 35.06 -35.82
N LEU A 519 -18.09 35.46 -35.64
CA LEU A 519 -17.34 36.24 -36.65
C LEU A 519 -16.79 35.38 -37.79
N GLU A 520 -16.20 34.21 -37.52
CA GLU A 520 -15.62 33.35 -38.57
C GLU A 520 -16.68 32.57 -39.35
N VAL A 521 -17.77 32.16 -38.69
CA VAL A 521 -18.91 31.50 -39.35
C VAL A 521 -19.79 32.52 -40.07
N ALA A 522 -19.95 33.75 -39.55
CA ALA A 522 -20.58 34.84 -40.31
C ALA A 522 -19.77 35.20 -41.56
N ALA A 523 -18.43 35.27 -41.48
CA ALA A 523 -17.60 35.54 -42.65
C ALA A 523 -17.70 34.44 -43.72
N ALA A 524 -17.83 33.17 -43.31
CA ALA A 524 -18.08 32.05 -44.23
C ALA A 524 -19.48 32.12 -44.87
N ALA A 525 -20.51 32.39 -44.06
CA ALA A 525 -21.89 32.55 -44.54
C ALA A 525 -22.07 33.77 -45.45
N GLU A 526 -21.32 34.86 -45.19
CA GLU A 526 -21.35 36.10 -45.97
C GLU A 526 -20.61 35.98 -47.31
N ALA A 527 -19.60 35.10 -47.42
CA ALA A 527 -18.98 34.73 -48.70
C ALA A 527 -19.92 33.89 -49.57
N VAL A 528 -20.65 32.93 -48.95
CA VAL A 528 -21.67 32.12 -49.64
C VAL A 528 -22.88 32.96 -50.07
N ALA A 529 -23.35 33.90 -49.23
CA ALA A 529 -24.48 34.78 -49.54
C ALA A 529 -24.17 35.80 -50.66
N ARG A 530 -22.90 36.15 -50.89
CA ARG A 530 -22.47 37.06 -51.95
C ARG A 530 -22.27 36.42 -53.32
N HIS A 531 -22.51 35.11 -53.47
CA HIS A 531 -22.15 34.35 -54.69
C HIS A 531 -20.65 34.49 -55.07
N GLU A 532 -19.81 34.92 -54.14
CA GLU A 532 -18.36 34.99 -54.31
C GLU A 532 -17.78 33.68 -53.79
N ILE A 533 -17.92 32.62 -54.59
CA ILE A 533 -17.06 31.45 -54.48
C ILE A 533 -15.74 31.86 -55.17
N PRO A 534 -14.62 32.01 -54.47
CA PRO A 534 -13.34 32.13 -55.17
C PRO A 534 -13.12 30.81 -55.90
N HIS A 535 -12.95 30.89 -57.22
CA HIS A 535 -12.41 29.80 -58.03
C HIS A 535 -11.08 29.38 -57.40
N LEU A 536 -11.09 28.26 -56.69
CA LEU A 536 -9.88 27.48 -56.41
C LEU A 536 -9.83 26.40 -57.48
N ASP A 537 -8.68 26.36 -58.16
CA ASP A 537 -8.38 25.54 -59.31
C ASP A 537 -8.77 24.06 -59.18
N GLY A 538 -9.35 23.53 -60.26
CA GLY A 538 -9.09 22.19 -60.79
C GLY A 538 -9.48 20.95 -59.96
N PRO A 539 -10.45 20.13 -60.43
CA PRO A 539 -10.86 18.91 -59.74
C PRO A 539 -9.93 17.73 -60.10
N ASP A 540 -8.78 17.58 -59.45
CA ASP A 540 -8.01 16.33 -59.62
C ASP A 540 -7.17 15.85 -58.43
N HIS A 541 -7.08 16.61 -57.33
CA HIS A 541 -6.26 16.20 -56.18
C HIS A 541 -7.05 15.65 -54.97
N LEU A 542 -8.37 15.89 -54.89
CA LEU A 542 -9.20 15.50 -53.73
C LEU A 542 -9.74 14.06 -53.81
N HIS A 543 -9.94 13.54 -55.03
CA HIS A 543 -10.46 12.18 -55.24
C HIS A 543 -9.44 11.06 -54.94
N ARG A 544 -8.13 11.38 -54.91
CA ARG A 544 -7.07 10.41 -54.56
C ARG A 544 -6.86 10.27 -53.05
N THR A 545 -7.05 11.34 -52.29
CA THR A 545 -6.83 11.35 -50.82
C THR A 545 -7.98 10.67 -50.07
N LEU A 546 -9.22 10.85 -50.53
CA LEU A 546 -10.41 10.23 -49.92
C LEU A 546 -10.57 8.73 -50.22
N ARG A 547 -10.00 8.23 -51.33
CA ARG A 547 -9.97 6.78 -51.65
C ARG A 547 -8.93 6.02 -50.83
N ASN A 548 -7.82 6.67 -50.47
CA ASN A 548 -6.75 6.05 -49.66
C ASN A 548 -7.04 6.06 -48.14
N GLN A 549 -7.95 6.92 -47.65
CA GLN A 549 -8.45 6.84 -46.27
C GLN A 549 -9.55 5.77 -46.09
N ARG A 550 -10.49 5.63 -47.03
CA ARG A 550 -11.52 4.57 -46.96
C ARG A 550 -10.94 3.16 -46.97
N ARG A 551 -9.84 2.90 -47.70
CA ARG A 551 -9.18 1.58 -47.70
C ARG A 551 -8.33 1.27 -46.46
N ARG A 552 -8.01 2.25 -45.59
CA ARG A 552 -7.31 1.99 -44.33
C ARG A 552 -8.26 1.78 -43.15
N ASP A 553 -9.45 2.36 -43.19
CA ASP A 553 -10.43 2.22 -42.10
C ASP A 553 -11.31 0.96 -42.25
N ASP A 554 -11.61 0.52 -43.48
CA ASP A 554 -12.38 -0.73 -43.72
C ASP A 554 -11.58 -2.03 -43.46
N VAL A 555 -10.26 -1.95 -43.24
CA VAL A 555 -9.43 -3.12 -42.85
C VAL A 555 -9.34 -3.27 -41.33
N VAL A 556 -9.74 -2.25 -40.56
CA VAL A 556 -9.69 -2.29 -39.10
C VAL A 556 -11.00 -2.79 -38.48
N ASP A 557 -12.15 -2.61 -39.15
CA ASP A 557 -13.44 -3.06 -38.61
C ASP A 557 -13.82 -4.51 -38.96
N GLN A 558 -13.33 -5.09 -40.07
CA GLN A 558 -13.67 -6.48 -40.40
C GLN A 558 -12.82 -7.53 -39.65
N ARG A 559 -11.64 -7.16 -39.11
CA ARG A 559 -10.82 -8.04 -38.25
C ARG A 559 -11.24 -8.03 -36.78
N LEU A 560 -12.14 -7.12 -36.38
CA LEU A 560 -12.65 -7.01 -35.01
C LEU A 560 -13.93 -7.85 -34.77
N ILE A 561 -14.57 -8.31 -35.83
CA ILE A 561 -15.75 -9.19 -35.76
C ILE A 561 -15.34 -10.68 -35.72
N ASP A 562 -14.18 -11.05 -36.28
CA ASP A 562 -13.71 -12.45 -36.36
C ASP A 562 -12.88 -12.92 -35.14
N ALA A 563 -12.83 -12.15 -34.05
CA ALA A 563 -12.14 -12.53 -32.81
C ALA A 563 -13.11 -12.68 -31.62
N LEU A 564 -14.34 -13.10 -31.89
CA LEU A 564 -15.29 -13.55 -30.87
C LEU A 564 -15.12 -15.05 -30.64
N ASP A 565 -14.52 -15.33 -29.48
CA ASP A 565 -14.27 -16.64 -28.92
C ASP A 565 -15.56 -17.50 -28.78
N PRO A 566 -15.66 -18.65 -29.46
CA PRO A 566 -16.79 -19.59 -29.34
C PRO A 566 -17.04 -20.09 -27.91
N GLU A 567 -16.05 -19.98 -27.02
CA GLU A 567 -16.15 -20.45 -25.63
C GLU A 567 -17.05 -19.57 -24.74
N LEU A 568 -17.31 -18.31 -25.16
CA LEU A 568 -18.16 -17.38 -24.42
C LEU A 568 -19.66 -17.67 -24.62
N GLU A 569 -20.05 -18.16 -25.79
CA GLU A 569 -21.44 -18.52 -26.10
C GLU A 569 -21.87 -19.75 -25.28
N ASP A 570 -20.96 -20.70 -25.08
CA ASP A 570 -21.18 -21.94 -24.32
C ASP A 570 -21.21 -21.70 -22.80
N ARG A 571 -20.64 -20.59 -22.31
CA ARG A 571 -20.76 -20.15 -20.91
C ARG A 571 -22.06 -19.39 -20.65
N VAL A 572 -22.57 -18.65 -21.63
CA VAL A 572 -23.86 -17.95 -21.53
C VAL A 572 -25.03 -18.96 -21.60
N LYS A 573 -24.92 -20.01 -22.42
CA LYS A 573 -25.90 -21.12 -22.46
C LYS A 573 -25.95 -21.93 -21.15
N ARG A 574 -24.84 -22.01 -20.40
CA ARG A 574 -24.78 -22.66 -19.07
C ARG A 574 -25.30 -21.81 -17.92
N LEU A 575 -25.35 -20.48 -18.08
CA LEU A 575 -25.80 -19.54 -17.03
C LEU A 575 -27.32 -19.31 -17.01
N LEU A 576 -28.04 -19.72 -18.06
CA LEU A 576 -29.50 -19.64 -18.15
C LEU A 576 -30.10 -21.04 -18.01
N GLY A 577 -30.38 -21.45 -16.76
CA GLY A 577 -31.13 -22.67 -16.44
C GLY A 577 -32.60 -22.65 -16.94
N PRO A 578 -33.30 -23.79 -16.95
CA PRO A 578 -34.32 -24.11 -17.95
C PRO A 578 -35.72 -23.63 -17.56
N VAL A 579 -36.49 -23.14 -18.55
CA VAL A 579 -37.96 -23.09 -18.48
C VAL A 579 -38.52 -24.01 -19.58
N PRO A 580 -39.55 -24.84 -19.29
CA PRO A 580 -39.66 -26.18 -19.86
C PRO A 580 -40.67 -26.35 -21.00
N ARG A 581 -40.30 -27.29 -21.90
CA ARG A 581 -41.09 -28.33 -22.57
C ARG A 581 -42.35 -27.94 -23.37
N LEU A 582 -42.35 -28.33 -24.65
CA LEU A 582 -43.17 -29.49 -25.10
C LEU A 582 -42.81 -29.94 -26.54
N ARG A 583 -42.59 -31.26 -26.67
CA ARG A 583 -42.67 -32.11 -27.87
C ARG A 583 -41.69 -31.92 -29.04
N ILE A 584 -40.45 -32.39 -28.88
CA ILE A 584 -39.64 -32.98 -29.98
C ILE A 584 -38.76 -34.12 -29.39
N LEU A 585 -39.36 -35.24 -28.98
CA LEU A 585 -38.62 -36.46 -28.59
C LEU A 585 -39.28 -37.76 -29.11
N GLU A 586 -39.96 -37.70 -30.24
CA GLU A 586 -40.48 -38.90 -30.94
C GLU A 586 -39.97 -39.00 -32.39
N ARG A 587 -38.97 -38.20 -32.79
CA ARG A 587 -38.45 -38.21 -34.17
C ARG A 587 -36.93 -38.30 -34.32
N LEU A 588 -36.17 -38.48 -33.23
CA LEU A 588 -34.70 -38.59 -33.32
C LEU A 588 -34.12 -39.90 -32.77
N ASP A 589 -34.94 -40.82 -32.27
CA ASP A 589 -34.53 -42.20 -31.93
C ASP A 589 -34.61 -43.17 -33.12
N ALA A 590 -34.99 -42.70 -34.31
CA ALA A 590 -35.08 -43.52 -35.52
C ALA A 590 -33.85 -43.43 -36.45
N ALA A 591 -32.75 -42.77 -36.05
CA ALA A 591 -31.61 -42.52 -36.95
C ALA A 591 -30.20 -42.74 -36.37
N ARG A 592 -30.05 -43.37 -35.20
CA ARG A 592 -28.72 -43.68 -34.61
C ARG A 592 -28.59 -45.08 -34.00
N GLN A 593 -29.37 -46.04 -34.49
CA GLN A 593 -29.00 -47.46 -34.46
C GLN A 593 -28.47 -47.81 -35.84
N THR A 594 -27.18 -47.59 -36.07
CA THR A 594 -26.32 -48.21 -37.09
C THR A 594 -24.96 -47.51 -37.05
N ASP A 595 -24.17 -47.83 -36.04
CA ASP A 595 -22.72 -47.74 -36.12
C ASP A 595 -22.17 -48.75 -35.11
N GLU A 596 -22.18 -50.01 -35.52
CA GLU A 596 -21.32 -51.06 -34.95
C GLU A 596 -21.45 -52.29 -35.85
N VAL A 597 -20.43 -52.51 -36.69
CA VAL A 597 -19.84 -53.80 -37.08
C VAL A 597 -19.10 -53.62 -38.40
N GLY A 598 -17.79 -53.86 -38.37
CA GLY A 598 -16.99 -54.24 -39.54
C GLY A 598 -16.00 -53.19 -40.03
N ASP A 599 -14.78 -53.19 -39.48
CA ASP A 599 -13.64 -53.61 -40.30
C ASP A 599 -12.37 -53.87 -39.48
N ARG A 600 -12.15 -55.15 -39.20
CA ARG A 600 -10.83 -55.79 -39.14
C ARG A 600 -10.89 -56.94 -40.15
N LEU A 601 -9.80 -57.05 -40.94
CA LEU A 601 -9.43 -58.12 -41.89
C LEU A 601 -9.96 -57.89 -43.32
N GLY A 602 -9.20 -58.01 -44.40
CA GLY A 602 -7.87 -58.58 -44.63
C GLY A 602 -7.10 -57.78 -45.70
N ARG A 603 -5.89 -58.18 -46.07
CA ARG A 603 -5.67 -58.99 -47.29
C ARG A 603 -6.47 -58.52 -48.50
#